data_AF-A0A8S3FNE8-F1
#
_entry.id   AF-A0A8S3FNE8-F1
#
_cell.length_a   1.000
_cell.length_b   1.000
_cell.length_c   1.000
_cell.angle_alpha   90.00
_cell.angle_beta   90.00
_cell.angle_gamma   90.00
#
_symmetry.space_group_name_H-M   'P 1'
#
loop_
_entity.id
_entity.type
_entity.pdbx_description
1 polymer ?
#
loop_
_entity_poly.entity_id
_entity_poly.type
_entity_poly.pdbx_seq_one_letter_code
_entity_poly.pdbx_strand_id
1 'polypeptide(L)' 'MGEYSKALEFYEKHLEITKIFLPPNHPDLATSYNNIGGVYDSMGEYSKALEFYEKSLK' A
#
# COMPACT_ATOMS: atom_id res chain seq x y z
N MET A 1 8.18 9.25 -12.96
CA MET A 1 7.77 9.94 -11.71
C MET A 1 6.26 10.13 -11.63
N GLY A 2 5.58 10.69 -12.64
CA GLY A 2 4.12 10.93 -12.56
C GLY A 2 3.21 9.68 -12.51
N GLU A 3 3.66 8.53 -13.05
CA GLU A 3 2.87 7.29 -13.01
C GLU A 3 2.85 6.63 -11.62
N TYR A 4 3.95 6.73 -10.86
CA TYR A 4 3.99 6.21 -9.49
C TYR A 4 3.08 6.97 -8.54
N SER A 5 3.00 8.30 -8.67
CA SER A 5 2.05 9.11 -7.88
C SER A 5 0.59 8.75 -8.18
N LYS A 6 0.26 8.48 -9.44
CA LYS A 6 -1.08 7.98 -9.81
C LYS A 6 -1.33 6.58 -9.27
N ALA A 7 -0.34 5.69 -9.35
CA ALA A 7 -0.46 4.34 -8.80
C ALA A 7 -0.70 4.38 -7.28
N LEU A 8 0.02 5.24 -6.55
CA LEU A 8 -0.21 5.49 -5.12
C LEU A 8 -1.64 5.94 -4.86
N GLU A 9 -2.15 6.93 -5.59
CA GLU A 9 -3.52 7.42 -5.42
C GLU A 9 -4.57 6.32 -5.59
N PHE A 10 -4.39 5.44 -6.60
CA PHE A 10 -5.30 4.32 -6.82
C PHE A 10 -5.21 3.28 -5.69
N TYR A 11 -4.01 2.92 -5.24
CA TYR A 11 -3.84 1.96 -4.15
C TYR A 11 -4.33 2.51 -2.81
N GLU A 12 -4.15 3.80 -2.52
CA GLU A 12 -4.66 4.44 -1.31
C GLU A 12 -6.20 4.46 -1.30
N LYS A 13 -6.84 4.84 -2.41
CA LYS A 13 -8.31 4.76 -2.54
C LYS A 13 -8.83 3.34 -2.37
N HIS A 14 -8.16 2.34 -2.96
CA HIS A 14 -8.52 0.94 -2.78
C HIS A 14 -8.39 0.51 -1.31
N LEU A 15 -7.31 0.91 -0.64
CA LEU A 15 -7.08 0.63 0.77
C LEU A 15 -8.15 1.25 1.68
N GLU A 16 -8.59 2.49 1.39
CA GLU A 16 -9.66 3.14 2.14
C GLU A 16 -11.00 2.40 2.01
N ILE A 17 -11.36 2.00 0.79
CA ILE A 17 -12.59 1.25 0.54
C ILE A 17 -12.53 -0.10 1.26
N THR A 18 -11.44 -0.86 1.10
CA THR A 18 -11.31 -2.20 1.70
C THR A 18 -11.34 -2.15 3.22
N LYS A 19 -10.80 -1.12 3.87
CA LYS A 19 -10.89 -0.91 5.33
C LYS A 19 -12.32 -0.74 5.85
N ILE A 20 -13.25 -0.26 5.02
CA ILE A 20 -14.66 -0.08 5.41
C ILE A 20 -15.38 -1.43 5.48
N PHE A 21 -15.04 -2.35 4.57
CA PHE A 21 -15.78 -3.61 4.38
C PHE A 21 -15.09 -4.84 4.96
N LEU A 22 -13.78 -4.80 5.15
CA LEU A 22 -12.98 -5.96 5.54
C LEU A 22 -12.45 -5.80 6.98
N PRO A 23 -12.36 -6.92 7.74
CA PRO A 23 -11.72 -6.89 9.04
C PRO A 23 -10.23 -6.54 8.91
N PRO A 24 -9.60 -5.94 9.93
CA PRO A 24 -8.20 -5.48 9.88
C PRO A 24 -7.17 -6.55 9.47
N ASN A 25 -7.45 -7.83 9.71
CA ASN A 25 -6.53 -8.94 9.43
C ASN A 25 -6.83 -9.63 8.08
N HIS A 26 -7.62 -8.99 7.21
CA HIS A 26 -7.96 -9.56 5.92
C HIS A 26 -6.76 -9.54 4.96
N PRO A 27 -6.46 -10.65 4.23
CA PRO A 27 -5.31 -10.72 3.30
C PRO A 27 -5.28 -9.62 2.23
N ASP A 28 -6.43 -9.10 1.80
CA ASP A 28 -6.51 -7.99 0.84
C ASP A 28 -5.90 -6.68 1.38
N LEU A 29 -6.00 -6.43 2.69
CA LEU A 29 -5.37 -5.27 3.31
C LEU A 29 -3.85 -5.44 3.30
N ALA A 30 -3.36 -6.63 3.62
CA ALA A 30 -1.94 -6.98 3.53
C ALA A 30 -1.40 -6.79 2.09
N THR A 31 -2.15 -7.29 1.10
CA THR A 31 -1.80 -7.14 -0.32
C THR A 31 -1.75 -5.67 -0.74
N SER A 32 -2.71 -4.86 -0.28
CA SER A 32 -2.75 -3.42 -0.55
C SER A 32 -1.54 -2.69 0.03
N TYR A 33 -1.20 -2.97 1.30
CA TYR A 33 0.00 -2.39 1.93
C TYR A 33 1.28 -2.80 1.21
N ASN A 34 1.41 -4.07 0.82
CA ASN A 34 2.56 -4.55 0.05
C ASN A 34 2.71 -3.82 -1.29
N ASN A 35 1.60 -3.62 -2.01
CA ASN A 35 1.62 -2.92 -3.30
C ASN A 35 2.03 -1.45 -3.15
N ILE A 36 1.54 -0.76 -2.11
CA ILE A 36 1.97 0.62 -1.80
C ILE A 36 3.46 0.64 -1.47
N GLY A 37 3.94 -0.33 -0.68
CA GLY A 37 5.37 -0.49 -0.38
C GLY A 37 6.21 -0.65 -1.65
N GLY A 38 5.77 -1.48 -2.59
CA GLY A 38 6.43 -1.68 -3.88
C GLY A 38 6.49 -0.44 -4.76
N VAL A 39 5.47 0.42 -4.72
CA VAL A 39 5.51 1.70 -5.43
C VAL A 39 6.54 2.65 -4.81
N TYR A 40 6.59 2.75 -3.48
CA TYR A 40 7.62 3.56 -2.81
C TYR A 40 9.03 3.04 -3.06
N ASP A 41 9.22 1.72 -3.07
CA ASP A 41 10.50 1.09 -3.41
C ASP A 41 10.95 1.47 -4.84
N SER A 42 10.02 1.38 -5.80
CA SER A 42 10.25 1.79 -7.19
C SER A 42 10.54 3.29 -7.36
N MET A 43 10.12 4.11 -6.40
CA MET A 43 10.44 5.55 -6.33
C MET A 43 11.77 5.84 -5.64
N GLY A 44 12.43 4.85 -5.05
CA GLY A 44 13.64 5.03 -4.22
C GLY A 44 13.34 5.55 -2.80
N GLU A 45 12.07 5.57 -2.41
CA GLU A 45 11.58 6.03 -1.10
C GLU A 45 11.58 4.88 -0.08
N TYR A 46 12.76 4.28 0.14
CA TYR A 46 12.91 3.02 0.87
C TYR A 46 12.37 3.04 2.30
N SER A 47 12.49 4.17 3.01
CA SER A 47 11.94 4.30 4.37
C SER A 47 10.42 4.14 4.39
N LYS A 48 9.72 4.70 3.39
CA LYS A 48 8.27 4.55 3.26
C LYS A 48 7.91 3.15 2.80
N ALA A 49 8.68 2.59 1.86
CA ALA A 49 8.48 1.22 1.40
C ALA A 49 8.51 0.24 2.59
N LEU A 50 9.51 0.35 3.45
CA LEU A 50 9.66 -0.49 4.64
C LEU A 50 8.47 -0.37 5.60
N GLU A 51 8.01 0.86 5.89
CA GLU A 51 6.83 1.09 6.74
C GLU A 51 5.59 0.37 6.20
N PHE A 52 5.38 0.41 4.89
CA PHE A 52 4.25 -0.25 4.24
C PHE A 52 4.40 -1.78 4.17
N TYR A 53 5.61 -2.29 3.96
CA TYR A 53 5.88 -3.73 4.07
C TYR A 53 5.64 -4.24 5.49
N GLU A 54 6.05 -3.51 6.52
CA GLU A 54 5.73 -3.86 7.92
C GLU A 54 4.22 -3.87 8.20
N LYS A 55 3.46 -2.93 7.64
CA LYS A 55 1.99 -2.93 7.74
C LYS A 55 1.37 -4.12 7.02
N SER A 56 1.97 -4.63 5.96
CA SER A 56 1.47 -5.82 5.25
C SER A 56 1.63 -7.12 6.04
N LEU A 57 2.50 -7.14 7.04
CA LEU A 57 2.79 -8.31 7.88
C LEU A 57 2.01 -8.32 9.21
N LYS A 58 1.27 -7.26 9.51
CA LYS A 58 0.47 -7.11 10.72
C LYS A 58 -0.97 -7.56 10.46
#